data_AF-A0A2U3KV69-F1
#
_entry.id   AF-A0A2U3KV69-F1
#
_cell.length_a   1.000
_cell.length_b   1.000
_cell.length_c   1.000
_cell.angle_alpha   90.00
_cell.angle_beta   90.00
_cell.angle_gamma   90.00
#
_symmetry.space_group_name_H-M   'P 1'
#
loop_
_entity.id
_entity.type
_entity.pdbx_description
1 polymer ?
#
loop_
_entity_poly.entity_id
_entity_poly.type
_entity_poly.pdbx_seq_one_letter_code
_entity_poly.pdbx_strand_id
1 'polypeptide(L)'
;MNCTDWEERLALYAGGDLAPAPAAEVERHLAECAGCQMFASGLRASLELLEGAHQEVPAPAHFAAVRSRVLAQLERERRPFWRRAWVYGFAAVAAMLLAAVAIWPSRWVAPPPPEVAIVHAPAAPVPIVPARPPQAGHKPRKKAEPGEPLMVRLVTDNPDVVIYWISERKGEY
;
A
#
# COMPACT_ATOMS: atom_id res chain seq x y z
N MET A 1 -39.77 1.21 28.17
CA MET A 1 -38.68 0.55 27.40
C MET A 1 -39.26 -0.72 26.83
N ASN A 2 -39.15 -0.93 25.52
CA ASN A 2 -39.74 -2.11 24.90
C ASN A 2 -38.76 -3.27 25.04
N CYS A 3 -39.29 -4.50 25.13
CA CYS A 3 -38.47 -5.70 25.33
C CYS A 3 -37.49 -5.93 24.16
N THR A 4 -37.85 -5.50 22.95
CA THR A 4 -37.02 -5.61 21.74
C THR A 4 -35.70 -4.86 21.86
N ASP A 5 -35.67 -3.74 22.57
CA ASP A 5 -34.45 -2.94 22.76
C ASP A 5 -33.40 -3.68 23.63
N TRP A 6 -33.82 -4.73 24.33
CA TRP A 6 -32.98 -5.50 25.25
C TRP A 6 -32.46 -6.81 24.67
N GLU A 7 -32.98 -7.28 23.53
CA GLU A 7 -32.64 -8.59 22.98
C GLU A 7 -31.13 -8.75 22.73
N GLU A 8 -30.48 -7.74 22.13
CA GLU A 8 -29.04 -7.75 21.89
C GLU A 8 -28.24 -7.79 23.20
N ARG A 9 -28.61 -6.95 24.18
CA ARG A 9 -27.94 -6.93 25.49
C ARG A 9 -28.14 -8.23 26.26
N LEU A 10 -29.31 -8.84 26.14
CA LEU A 10 -29.63 -10.14 26.74
C LEU A 10 -28.85 -11.27 26.07
N ALA A 11 -28.66 -11.23 24.75
CA ALA A 11 -27.83 -12.18 24.02
C ALA A 11 -26.36 -12.09 24.44
N LEU A 12 -25.80 -10.87 24.47
CA LEU A 12 -24.43 -10.63 24.92
C LEU A 12 -24.24 -11.04 26.40
N TYR A 13 -25.23 -10.77 27.24
CA TYR A 13 -25.20 -11.19 28.65
C TYR A 13 -25.26 -12.71 28.80
N ALA A 14 -26.12 -13.40 28.03
CA ALA A 14 -26.23 -14.86 28.07
C ALA A 14 -24.94 -15.55 27.57
N GLY A 15 -24.26 -14.99 26.58
CA GLY A 15 -22.98 -15.50 26.06
C GLY A 15 -21.74 -15.11 26.88
N GLY A 16 -21.88 -14.24 27.89
CA GLY A 16 -20.75 -13.76 28.69
C GLY A 16 -19.88 -12.69 28.01
N ASP A 17 -20.33 -12.14 26.88
CA ASP A 17 -19.61 -11.13 26.09
C ASP A 17 -19.92 -9.68 26.51
N LEU A 18 -20.84 -9.50 27.47
CA LEU A 18 -21.22 -8.18 27.95
C LEU A 18 -20.23 -7.65 29.01
N ALA A 19 -19.80 -6.40 28.85
CA ALA A 19 -18.96 -5.73 29.83
C ALA A 19 -19.63 -5.66 31.23
N PRO A 20 -18.86 -5.61 32.33
CA PRO A 20 -19.40 -5.72 33.69
C PRO A 20 -20.33 -4.55 34.08
N ALA A 21 -20.10 -3.35 33.56
CA ALA A 21 -20.95 -2.19 33.86
C ALA A 21 -22.41 -2.33 33.31
N PRO A 22 -22.63 -2.67 32.03
CA PRO A 22 -23.97 -2.90 31.51
C PRO A 22 -24.65 -4.20 32.01
N ALA A 23 -23.91 -5.15 32.60
CA ALA A 23 -24.50 -6.38 33.14
C ALA A 23 -25.51 -6.11 34.28
N ALA A 24 -25.21 -5.17 35.18
CA ALA A 24 -26.11 -4.82 36.28
C ALA A 24 -27.45 -4.22 35.77
N GLU A 25 -27.43 -3.50 34.65
CA GLU A 25 -28.66 -2.98 34.04
C GLU A 25 -29.55 -4.10 33.51
N VAL A 26 -28.94 -5.13 32.90
CA VAL A 26 -29.63 -6.32 32.39
C VAL A 26 -30.23 -7.12 33.53
N GLU A 27 -29.49 -7.33 34.63
CA GLU A 27 -30.00 -8.03 35.81
C GLU A 27 -31.22 -7.33 36.42
N ARG A 28 -31.17 -6.00 36.55
CA ARG A 28 -32.32 -5.21 37.01
C ARG A 28 -33.52 -5.38 36.09
N HIS A 29 -33.32 -5.31 34.77
CA HIS A 29 -34.41 -5.50 33.82
C HIS A 29 -35.00 -6.92 33.89
N LEU A 30 -34.15 -7.93 34.04
CA LEU A 30 -34.57 -9.32 34.23
C LEU A 30 -35.38 -9.50 35.52
N ALA A 31 -35.09 -8.77 36.60
CA ALA A 31 -35.89 -8.83 37.82
C ALA A 31 -37.33 -8.31 37.63
N GLU A 32 -37.55 -7.42 36.68
CA GLU A 32 -38.84 -6.71 36.50
C GLU A 32 -39.65 -7.22 35.29
N CYS A 33 -39.05 -7.95 34.35
CA CYS A 33 -39.69 -8.32 33.09
C CYS A 33 -39.72 -9.84 32.82
N ALA A 34 -40.91 -10.45 32.98
CA ALA A 34 -41.12 -11.88 32.71
C ALA A 34 -40.87 -12.28 31.24
N GLY A 35 -41.17 -11.41 30.27
CA GLY A 35 -40.91 -11.67 28.85
C GLY A 35 -39.42 -11.82 28.56
N CYS A 36 -38.60 -10.93 29.12
CA CYS A 36 -37.15 -10.97 28.99
C CYS A 36 -36.53 -12.12 29.79
N GLN A 37 -37.11 -12.52 30.92
CA GLN A 37 -36.72 -13.75 31.63
C GLN A 37 -36.91 -14.99 30.75
N MET A 38 -38.07 -15.12 30.11
CA MET A 38 -38.35 -16.23 29.20
C MET A 38 -37.38 -16.25 28.02
N PHE A 39 -37.16 -15.10 27.37
CA PHE A 39 -36.20 -14.98 26.27
C PHE A 39 -34.77 -15.36 26.69
N ALA A 40 -34.29 -14.82 27.82
CA ALA A 40 -32.96 -15.13 28.35
C ALA A 40 -32.80 -16.61 28.73
N SER A 41 -33.85 -17.25 29.25
CA SER A 41 -33.82 -18.69 29.54
C SER A 41 -33.70 -19.53 28.27
N GLY A 42 -34.40 -19.15 27.19
CA GLY A 42 -34.28 -19.80 25.88
C GLY A 42 -32.89 -19.65 25.26
N LEU A 43 -32.28 -18.47 25.39
CA LEU A 43 -30.90 -18.25 24.96
C LEU A 43 -29.91 -19.16 25.72
N ARG A 44 -30.02 -19.22 27.06
CA ARG A 44 -29.15 -20.09 27.88
C ARG A 44 -29.31 -21.56 27.53
N ALA A 45 -30.54 -22.04 27.38
CA ALA A 45 -30.79 -23.43 26.98
C ALA A 45 -30.20 -23.76 25.60
N SER A 46 -30.26 -22.80 24.66
CA SER A 46 -29.65 -22.96 23.34
C SER A 46 -28.13 -23.01 23.40
N LEU A 47 -27.51 -22.17 24.24
CA LEU A 47 -26.06 -22.19 24.47
C LEU A 47 -25.62 -23.50 25.14
N GLU A 48 -26.31 -23.96 26.17
CA GLU A 48 -26.04 -25.23 26.84
C GLU A 48 -26.11 -26.42 25.85
N LEU A 49 -27.07 -26.39 24.91
CA LEU A 49 -27.17 -27.41 23.86
C LEU A 49 -25.96 -27.38 22.92
N LEU A 50 -25.52 -26.18 22.52
CA LEU A 50 -24.37 -26.01 21.62
C LEU A 50 -23.06 -26.42 22.32
N GLU A 51 -22.89 -26.05 23.58
CA GLU A 51 -21.74 -26.46 24.40
C GLU A 51 -21.73 -27.98 24.61
N GLY A 52 -22.90 -28.57 24.88
CA GLY A 52 -23.06 -30.01 24.99
C GLY A 52 -22.75 -30.76 23.69
N ALA A 53 -23.10 -30.18 22.53
CA ALA A 53 -22.75 -30.75 21.22
C ALA A 53 -21.24 -30.65 20.92
N HIS A 54 -20.55 -29.66 21.51
CA HIS A 54 -19.12 -29.42 21.35
C HIS A 54 -18.28 -29.93 22.54
N GLN A 55 -18.65 -31.06 23.14
CA GLN A 55 -17.91 -31.66 24.27
C GLN A 55 -16.43 -31.97 23.96
N GLU A 56 -16.09 -32.21 22.70
CA GLU A 56 -14.69 -32.34 22.29
C GLU A 56 -14.06 -30.96 22.07
N VAL A 57 -13.35 -30.48 23.10
CA VAL A 57 -12.49 -29.30 22.97
C VAL A 57 -11.45 -29.56 21.89
N PRO A 58 -11.42 -28.79 20.79
CA PRO A 58 -10.47 -29.02 19.73
C PRO A 58 -9.04 -28.89 20.28
N ALA A 59 -8.15 -29.81 19.88
CA ALA A 59 -6.76 -29.76 20.33
C ALA A 59 -6.13 -28.36 20.03
N PRO A 60 -5.29 -27.81 20.93
CA PRO A 60 -4.70 -26.47 20.75
C PRO A 60 -3.99 -26.26 19.41
N ALA A 61 -3.47 -27.33 18.82
CA ALA A 61 -2.85 -27.33 17.49
C ALA A 61 -3.81 -26.87 16.37
N HIS A 62 -5.11 -27.19 16.46
CA HIS A 62 -6.10 -26.78 15.46
C HIS A 62 -6.35 -25.26 15.48
N PHE A 63 -6.23 -24.63 16.65
CA PHE A 63 -6.35 -23.18 16.79
C PHE A 63 -5.09 -22.43 16.35
N ALA A 64 -3.93 -23.09 16.32
CA ALA A 64 -2.66 -22.44 15.96
C ALA A 64 -2.71 -21.83 14.53
N ALA A 65 -3.30 -22.55 13.57
CA ALA A 65 -3.45 -22.08 12.20
C ALA A 65 -4.44 -20.92 12.05
N VAL A 66 -5.48 -20.85 12.90
CA VAL A 66 -6.42 -19.72 12.92
C VAL A 66 -5.75 -18.52 13.57
N ARG A 67 -5.14 -18.72 14.74
CA ARG A 67 -4.42 -17.67 15.48
C ARG A 67 -3.32 -17.03 14.64
N SER A 68 -2.51 -17.82 13.95
CA SER A 68 -1.43 -17.29 13.11
C SER A 68 -1.99 -16.44 11.95
N ARG A 69 -3.08 -16.88 11.31
CA ARG A 69 -3.75 -16.12 10.26
C ARG A 69 -4.31 -14.79 10.76
N VAL A 70 -4.98 -14.80 11.91
CA VAL A 70 -5.55 -13.58 12.52
C VAL A 70 -4.45 -12.60 12.91
N LEU A 71 -3.40 -13.07 13.59
CA LEU A 71 -2.27 -12.20 13.97
C LEU A 71 -1.57 -11.59 12.74
N ALA A 72 -1.35 -12.39 11.69
CA ALA A 72 -0.77 -11.89 10.44
C ALA A 72 -1.66 -10.86 9.73
N GLN A 73 -2.99 -10.99 9.84
CA GLN A 73 -3.92 -10.00 9.31
C GLN A 73 -3.87 -8.69 10.11
N LEU A 74 -3.92 -8.78 11.44
CA LEU A 74 -3.82 -7.61 12.31
C LEU A 74 -2.50 -6.86 12.09
N GLU A 75 -1.38 -7.56 11.93
CA GLU A 75 -0.09 -6.92 11.61
C GLU A 75 -0.09 -6.21 10.26
N ARG A 76 -0.79 -6.75 9.25
CA ARG A 76 -0.92 -6.11 7.94
C ARG A 76 -1.77 -4.84 8.00
N GLU A 77 -2.91 -4.89 8.69
CA GLU A 77 -3.80 -3.75 8.88
C GLU A 77 -3.13 -2.66 9.74
N ARG A 78 -2.35 -3.07 10.73
CA ARG A 78 -1.61 -2.18 11.61
C ARG A 78 -0.33 -1.62 10.99
N ARG A 79 -0.10 -1.81 9.68
CA ARG A 79 1.05 -1.20 8.98
C ARG A 79 1.08 0.29 9.29
N PRO A 80 2.08 0.76 10.06
CA PRO A 80 1.98 2.06 10.68
C PRO A 80 2.07 3.11 9.58
N PHE A 81 1.05 3.95 9.49
CA PHE A 81 1.07 5.16 8.66
C PHE A 81 2.33 5.99 8.92
N TRP A 82 2.90 5.89 10.13
CA TRP A 82 4.17 6.50 10.52
C TRP A 82 5.35 6.05 9.66
N ARG A 83 5.39 4.79 9.22
CA ARG A 83 6.44 4.30 8.30
C ARG A 83 6.32 4.92 6.91
N ARG A 84 5.10 5.18 6.43
CA ARG A 84 4.88 5.97 5.21
C ARG A 84 5.25 7.44 5.44
N ALA A 85 4.86 8.02 6.57
CA ALA A 85 5.19 9.39 6.94
C ALA A 85 6.71 9.62 7.04
N TRP A 86 7.46 8.66 7.57
CA TRP A 86 8.93 8.69 7.59
C TRP A 86 9.52 8.63 6.18
N VAL A 87 9.05 7.72 5.32
CA VAL A 87 9.52 7.61 3.93
C VAL A 87 9.25 8.90 3.16
N TYR A 88 8.05 9.46 3.25
CA TYR A 88 7.72 10.74 2.61
C TYR A 88 8.47 11.92 3.25
N GLY A 89 8.69 11.89 4.57
CA GLY A 89 9.49 12.88 5.28
C GLY A 89 10.95 12.89 4.80
N PHE A 90 11.60 11.73 4.72
CA PHE A 90 12.95 11.62 4.18
C PHE A 90 13.03 12.01 2.70
N ALA A 91 12.04 11.62 1.90
CA ALA A 91 11.97 12.01 0.49
C ALA A 91 11.85 13.54 0.33
N ALA A 92 11.04 14.20 1.16
CA ALA A 92 10.89 15.65 1.16
C ALA A 92 12.19 16.35 1.58
N VAL A 93 12.86 15.87 2.63
CA VAL A 93 14.16 16.41 3.07
C VAL A 93 15.22 16.24 1.98
N ALA A 94 15.30 15.06 1.35
CA ALA A 94 16.24 14.81 0.26
C ALA A 94 15.98 15.73 -0.94
N ALA A 95 14.72 15.91 -1.34
CA ALA A 95 14.34 16.83 -2.40
C ALA A 95 14.71 18.29 -2.05
N MET A 96 14.50 18.71 -0.81
CA MET A 96 14.85 20.05 -0.33
C MET A 96 16.37 20.27 -0.33
N LEU A 97 17.16 19.27 0.06
CA LEU A 97 18.63 19.33 -0.02
C LEU A 97 19.11 19.42 -1.47
N LEU A 98 18.55 18.62 -2.39
CA LEU A 98 18.88 18.69 -3.81
C LEU A 98 18.53 20.05 -4.41
N ALA A 99 17.37 20.61 -4.06
CA ALA A 99 16.98 21.96 -4.47
C ALA A 99 17.92 23.02 -3.88
N ALA A 100 18.30 22.90 -2.60
CA ALA A 100 19.24 23.82 -1.96
C ALA A 100 20.63 23.77 -2.62
N VAL A 101 21.11 22.59 -3.01
CA VAL A 101 22.37 22.43 -3.76
C VAL A 101 22.26 23.03 -5.16
N ALA A 102 21.15 22.83 -5.86
CA ALA A 102 20.93 23.37 -7.21
C ALA A 102 20.79 24.90 -7.23
N ILE A 103 20.18 25.48 -6.19
CA ILE A 103 19.98 26.93 -6.04
C ILE A 103 21.21 27.60 -5.41
N TRP A 104 22.11 26.82 -4.80
CA TRP A 104 23.34 27.37 -4.22
C TRP A 104 24.10 28.10 -5.33
N PRO A 105 24.24 29.44 -5.24
CA PRO A 105 24.92 30.19 -6.28
C PRO A 105 26.33 29.62 -6.32
N SER A 106 26.63 29.00 -7.46
CA SER A 106 27.91 28.47 -7.85
C SER A 106 28.94 29.57 -7.60
N ARG A 107 29.53 29.58 -6.40
CA ARG A 107 30.65 30.46 -6.05
C ARG A 107 31.91 29.89 -6.68
N TRP A 108 31.80 29.45 -7.92
CA TRP A 108 32.93 29.21 -8.78
C TRP A 108 33.49 30.60 -9.01
N VAL A 109 34.43 30.95 -8.13
CA VAL A 109 35.29 32.12 -8.26
C VAL A 109 35.87 31.98 -9.66
N ALA A 110 35.33 32.76 -10.60
CA ALA A 110 35.94 32.87 -11.90
C ALA A 110 37.39 33.31 -11.63
N PRO A 111 38.40 32.52 -12.03
CA PRO A 111 39.78 32.96 -11.86
C PRO A 111 39.89 34.35 -12.51
N PRO A 112 40.54 35.32 -11.84
CA PRO A 112 40.66 36.66 -12.40
C PRO A 112 41.22 36.54 -13.82
N PRO A 113 40.62 37.22 -14.80
CA PRO A 113 41.06 37.09 -16.19
C PRO A 113 42.55 37.46 -16.25
N PRO A 114 43.40 36.64 -16.91
CA PRO A 114 44.80 36.98 -17.05
C PRO A 114 44.91 38.31 -17.77
N GLU A 115 45.73 39.21 -17.24
CA GLU A 115 46.01 40.51 -17.85
C GLU A 115 46.72 40.26 -19.19
N VAL A 116 45.95 40.30 -20.28
CA VAL A 116 46.47 40.09 -21.63
C VAL A 116 47.18 41.38 -22.04
N ALA A 117 48.51 41.37 -21.97
CA ALA A 117 49.32 42.37 -22.66
C ALA A 117 49.05 42.25 -24.16
N ILE A 118 48.32 43.22 -24.73
CA ILE A 118 48.08 43.29 -26.16
C ILE A 118 49.39 43.73 -26.83
N VAL A 119 50.22 42.75 -27.18
CA VAL A 119 51.31 42.96 -28.14
C VAL A 119 50.65 43.08 -29.52
N HIS A 120 50.66 44.29 -30.09
CA HIS A 120 50.28 44.47 -31.49
C HIS A 120 51.28 43.71 -32.37
N ALA A 121 50.87 42.53 -32.83
CA ALA A 121 51.58 41.81 -33.88
C ALA A 121 51.28 42.47 -35.23
N PRO A 122 52.29 42.80 -36.07
CA PRO A 122 52.05 43.31 -37.41
C PRO A 122 51.36 42.24 -38.26
N ALA A 123 50.43 42.70 -39.10
CA ALA A 123 49.54 41.88 -39.91
C ALA A 123 50.33 40.84 -40.74
N ALA A 124 50.19 39.56 -40.37
CA ALA A 124 50.63 38.44 -41.18
C ALA A 124 49.62 38.19 -42.31
N PRO A 125 50.06 37.86 -43.53
CA PRO A 125 49.19 37.64 -44.67
C PRO A 125 48.30 36.41 -44.48
N VAL A 126 47.07 36.52 -44.97
CA VAL A 126 46.00 35.53 -44.82
C VAL A 126 46.39 34.16 -45.41
N PRO A 127 46.22 33.05 -44.68
CA PRO A 127 46.37 31.73 -45.27
C PRO A 127 45.16 31.41 -46.16
N ILE A 128 45.44 30.94 -47.36
CA ILE A 128 44.44 30.45 -48.32
C ILE A 128 43.86 29.15 -47.77
N VAL A 129 42.55 29.14 -47.54
CA VAL A 129 41.80 27.95 -47.10
C VAL A 129 41.55 27.05 -48.31
N PRO A 130 42.07 25.79 -48.35
CA PRO A 130 41.69 24.86 -49.40
C PRO A 130 40.25 24.40 -49.22
N ALA A 131 39.57 24.25 -50.36
CA ALA A 131 38.16 23.88 -50.45
C ALA A 131 37.86 22.52 -49.78
N ARG A 132 36.77 22.50 -49.01
CA ARG A 132 36.24 21.32 -48.31
C ARG A 132 35.65 20.33 -49.32
N PRO A 133 35.98 19.01 -49.26
CA PRO A 133 35.34 18.02 -50.12
C PRO A 133 33.86 17.78 -49.72
N PRO A 134 33.02 17.29 -50.65
CA PRO A 134 31.59 17.15 -50.43
C PRO A 134 31.28 16.09 -49.36
N GLN A 135 30.42 16.45 -48.40
CA GLN A 135 29.91 15.51 -47.40
C GLN A 135 28.89 14.58 -48.05
N ALA A 136 29.16 13.26 -48.00
CA ALA A 136 28.20 12.24 -48.38
C ALA A 136 27.04 12.22 -47.38
N GLY A 137 25.82 12.41 -47.89
CA GLY A 137 24.59 12.41 -47.10
C GLY A 137 24.36 11.06 -46.42
N HIS A 138 24.32 11.06 -45.09
CA HIS A 138 23.78 9.96 -44.31
C HIS A 138 22.26 10.14 -44.19
N LYS A 139 21.49 9.20 -44.76
CA LYS A 139 20.03 9.13 -44.54
C LYS A 139 19.76 8.76 -43.07
N PRO A 140 18.80 9.40 -42.39
CA PRO A 140 18.42 9.01 -41.04
C PRO A 140 17.78 7.61 -41.08
N ARG A 141 18.33 6.67 -40.29
CA ARG A 141 17.69 5.38 -40.03
C ARG A 141 16.39 5.63 -39.24
N LYS A 142 15.27 5.16 -39.77
CA LYS A 142 13.97 5.13 -39.07
C LYS A 142 14.13 4.42 -37.73
N LYS A 143 13.79 5.11 -36.64
CA LYS A 143 13.73 4.56 -35.29
C LYS A 143 12.47 3.69 -35.22
N ALA A 144 12.62 2.43 -34.82
CA ALA A 144 11.54 1.45 -34.71
C ALA A 144 10.51 1.89 -33.67
N GLU A 145 9.22 1.76 -34.00
CA GLU A 145 8.10 2.00 -33.11
C GLU A 145 8.04 0.89 -32.02
N PRO A 146 7.68 1.22 -30.76
CA PRO A 146 7.51 0.22 -29.71
C PRO A 146 6.28 -0.63 -30.00
N GLY A 147 6.43 -1.96 -29.92
CA GLY A 147 5.37 -2.93 -30.22
C GLY A 147 4.18 -2.85 -29.26
N GLU A 148 2.98 -3.04 -29.81
CA GLU A 148 1.71 -3.09 -29.09
C GLU A 148 1.64 -4.26 -28.10
N PRO A 149 1.08 -4.07 -26.89
CA PRO A 149 0.85 -5.15 -25.95
C PRO A 149 -0.34 -6.02 -26.36
N LEU A 150 -0.10 -7.31 -26.60
CA LEU A 150 -1.13 -8.32 -26.82
C LEU A 150 -1.75 -8.76 -25.48
N MET A 151 -3.08 -8.67 -25.40
CA MET A 151 -3.87 -9.07 -24.24
C MET A 151 -4.37 -10.51 -24.45
N VAL A 152 -3.89 -11.47 -23.66
CA VAL A 152 -4.35 -12.87 -23.72
C VAL A 152 -5.24 -13.16 -22.51
N ARG A 153 -6.52 -13.45 -22.77
CA ARG A 153 -7.50 -13.84 -21.75
C ARG A 153 -7.56 -15.36 -21.65
N LEU A 154 -7.12 -15.91 -20.53
CA LEU A 154 -7.29 -17.33 -20.22
C LEU A 154 -8.58 -17.50 -19.42
N VAL A 155 -9.53 -18.26 -19.96
CA VAL A 155 -10.76 -18.63 -19.26
C VAL A 155 -10.54 -19.97 -18.59
N THR A 156 -10.78 -20.04 -17.28
CA THR A 156 -10.67 -21.27 -16.48
C THR A 156 -12.04 -21.96 -16.40
N ASP A 157 -12.08 -23.25 -16.05
CA ASP A 157 -13.32 -24.05 -16.02
C ASP A 157 -14.31 -23.66 -14.89
N ASN A 158 -13.97 -22.66 -14.08
CA ASN A 158 -14.86 -22.06 -13.08
C ASN A 158 -15.38 -20.69 -13.61
N PRO A 159 -16.70 -20.50 -13.80
CA PRO A 159 -17.26 -19.30 -14.41
C PRO A 159 -17.00 -18.01 -13.62
N ASP A 160 -16.66 -18.11 -12.33
CA ASP A 160 -16.44 -16.95 -11.45
C ASP A 160 -14.96 -16.54 -11.32
N VAL A 161 -14.03 -17.18 -12.06
CA VAL A 161 -12.59 -16.88 -11.95
C VAL A 161 -11.97 -16.59 -13.32
N VAL A 162 -11.49 -15.34 -13.49
CA VAL A 162 -10.71 -14.88 -14.65
C VAL A 162 -9.32 -14.42 -14.19
N ILE A 163 -8.27 -15.00 -14.78
CA ILE A 163 -6.87 -14.65 -14.47
C ILE A 163 -6.28 -13.84 -15.63
N TYR A 164 -5.70 -12.67 -15.35
CA TYR A 164 -5.00 -11.84 -16.32
C TYR A 164 -3.48 -11.88 -16.08
N TRP A 165 -2.70 -12.14 -17.13
CA TRP A 165 -1.25 -11.99 -17.12
C TRP A 165 -0.83 -10.99 -18.22
N ILE A 166 0.10 -10.09 -17.88
CA ILE A 166 0.72 -9.15 -18.81
C ILE A 166 2.19 -9.54 -18.89
N SER A 167 2.66 -9.96 -20.06
CA SER A 167 4.08 -10.26 -20.30
C SER A 167 4.62 -9.40 -21.44
N GLU A 168 5.75 -8.74 -21.21
CA GLU A 168 6.50 -8.04 -22.25
C GLU A 168 7.40 -9.03 -22.98
N ARG A 169 7.32 -9.09 -24.32
CA ARG A 169 8.22 -9.92 -25.12
C ARG A 169 9.59 -9.24 -25.16
N LYS A 170 10.55 -9.77 -24.41
CA LYS A 170 11.97 -9.43 -24.57
C LYS A 170 12.38 -9.86 -25.98
N GLY A 171 12.65 -8.87 -26.85
CA GLY A 171 13.06 -9.11 -28.22
C GLY A 171 14.30 -10.01 -28.27
N GLU A 172 14.22 -11.08 -29.05
CA GLU A 172 15.40 -11.85 -29.44
C GLU A 172 16.20 -11.04 -30.46
N TYR A 173 17.53 -11.12 -30.32
CA TYR A 173 18.55 -10.37 -31.06
C TYR A 173 18.59 -10.70 -32.55
#